data_AF-A0AAV6ZUA4-F1
#
_entry.id   AF-A0AAV6ZUA4-F1
#
_cell.length_a   1.000
_cell.length_b   1.000
_cell.length_c   1.000
_cell.angle_alpha   90.00
_cell.angle_beta   90.00
_cell.angle_gamma   90.00
#
_symmetry.space_group_name_H-M   'P 1'
#
loop_
_entity.id
_entity.type
_entity.pdbx_description
1 polymer ?
#
loop_
_entity_poly.entity_id
_entity_poly.type
_entity_poly.pdbx_seq_one_letter_code
_entity_poly.pdbx_strand_id
1 'polypeptide(L)'
;MCRFIRRGPPEFTFFFPVHPIPFTTIIAGGLRVGMAVYVQATLPKNYNRFAINLAAGQEDSADIALHVNARYDGRDRCVFNSRQGDVWGDEEMKREMPFKSGKVFAIMIEVTRNNFQ
;
A
#
# COMPACT_ATOMS: atom_id res chain seq x y z
N MET A 1 6.86 -3.48 -2.59
CA MET A 1 6.76 -4.96 -2.64
C MET A 1 5.32 -5.38 -2.71
N CYS A 2 4.86 -5.92 -3.84
CA CYS A 2 3.69 -6.80 -3.81
C CYS A 2 3.59 -7.61 -5.10
N ARG A 3 3.68 -8.92 -4.94
CA ARG A 3 3.00 -9.91 -5.78
C ARG A 3 1.84 -10.36 -4.90
N PHE A 4 0.59 -10.46 -5.37
CA PHE A 4 0.10 -11.61 -6.11
C PHE A 4 -1.07 -11.25 -7.02
N ILE A 5 -1.07 -11.78 -8.25
CA ILE A 5 -2.28 -12.00 -9.05
C ILE A 5 -2.66 -13.47 -8.86
N ARG A 6 -3.89 -13.74 -8.39
CA ARG A 6 -4.60 -14.99 -8.73
C ARG A 6 -6.10 -14.74 -8.81
N ARG A 7 -6.69 -15.16 -9.94
CA ARG A 7 -8.12 -15.47 -10.05
C ARG A 7 -8.33 -16.89 -9.50
N GLY A 8 -9.33 -17.09 -8.63
CA GLY A 8 -9.79 -18.41 -8.18
C GLY A 8 -10.83 -18.31 -7.05
N PRO A 9 -11.89 -19.17 -7.04
CA PRO A 9 -12.99 -19.15 -6.07
C PRO A 9 -12.58 -19.72 -4.69
N PRO A 10 -13.44 -19.61 -3.65
CA PRO A 10 -13.04 -19.55 -2.24
C PRO A 10 -12.80 -20.94 -1.65
N GLU A 11 -12.29 -20.94 -0.42
CA GLU A 11 -11.88 -22.10 0.39
C GLU A 11 -10.45 -22.56 0.10
N PHE A 12 -9.50 -21.95 0.80
CA PHE A 12 -8.45 -22.63 1.56
C PHE A 12 -7.69 -21.54 2.32
N THR A 13 -7.63 -21.66 3.64
CA THR A 13 -6.81 -20.86 4.55
C THR A 13 -5.34 -21.13 4.24
N PHE A 14 -4.80 -20.53 3.19
CA PHE A 14 -3.37 -20.61 2.88
C PHE A 14 -2.61 -19.63 3.76
N PHE A 15 -1.70 -20.17 4.59
CA PHE A 15 -0.64 -19.42 5.25
C PHE A 15 0.18 -18.68 4.18
N PHE A 16 -0.14 -17.41 3.92
CA PHE A 16 0.82 -16.50 3.32
C PHE A 16 2.02 -16.39 4.29
N PRO A 17 3.29 -16.41 3.82
CA PRO A 17 4.39 -16.08 4.71
C PRO A 17 4.13 -14.69 5.29
N VAL A 18 4.03 -14.61 6.62
CA VAL A 18 3.93 -13.33 7.33
C VAL A 18 5.30 -12.68 7.19
N HIS A 19 5.37 -11.59 6.43
CA HIS A 19 6.61 -10.86 6.25
C HIS A 19 6.83 -9.90 7.44
N PRO A 20 8.07 -9.79 7.94
CA PRO A 20 8.39 -8.77 8.94
C PRO A 20 8.21 -7.37 8.33
N ILE A 21 7.75 -6.42 9.16
CA ILE A 21 7.59 -5.01 8.80
C ILE A 21 8.75 -4.23 9.45
N PRO A 22 9.46 -3.33 8.72
CA PRO A 22 9.22 -2.90 7.34
C PRO A 22 9.54 -3.97 6.30
N PHE A 23 8.81 -3.94 5.19
CA PHE A 23 8.87 -4.93 4.12
C PHE A 23 9.10 -4.29 2.75
N THR A 24 10.19 -4.69 2.08
CA THR A 24 10.63 -4.09 0.83
C THR A 24 11.05 -5.16 -0.20
N THR A 25 10.67 -4.95 -1.46
CA THR A 25 11.13 -5.70 -2.65
C THR A 25 10.72 -4.98 -3.92
N ILE A 26 11.33 -5.48 -4.98
CA ILE A 26 11.23 -5.08 -6.37
C ILE A 26 9.98 -5.65 -7.04
N ILE A 27 9.31 -4.81 -7.82
CA ILE A 27 8.32 -5.28 -8.78
C ILE A 27 9.09 -5.65 -10.06
N ALA A 28 9.27 -6.94 -10.30
CA ALA A 28 10.07 -7.44 -11.42
C ALA A 28 9.53 -6.88 -12.76
N GLY A 29 10.38 -6.18 -13.51
CA GLY A 29 10.00 -5.55 -14.78
C GLY A 29 9.28 -4.19 -14.64
N GLY A 30 9.15 -3.67 -13.42
CA GLY A 30 8.50 -2.39 -13.11
C GLY A 30 6.97 -2.47 -13.10
N LEU A 31 6.32 -1.39 -12.66
CA LEU A 31 4.88 -1.20 -12.79
C LEU A 31 4.52 -0.74 -14.20
N ARG A 32 3.40 -1.25 -14.73
CA ARG A 32 2.90 -0.94 -16.08
C ARG A 32 1.39 -0.75 -16.02
N VAL A 33 0.87 0.05 -16.95
CA VAL A 33 -0.58 0.22 -17.13
C VAL A 33 -1.26 -1.14 -17.27
N GLY A 34 -2.36 -1.33 -16.55
CA GLY A 34 -3.11 -2.58 -16.48
C GLY A 34 -2.61 -3.58 -15.43
N MET A 35 -1.50 -3.29 -14.73
CA MET A 35 -1.08 -4.08 -13.57
C MET A 35 -1.84 -3.67 -12.31
N ALA A 36 -1.91 -4.59 -11.35
CA ALA A 36 -2.42 -4.32 -10.02
C ALA A 36 -1.47 -4.86 -8.95
N VAL A 37 -1.40 -4.14 -7.84
CA VAL A 37 -0.63 -4.49 -6.65
C VAL A 37 -1.62 -4.88 -5.56
N TYR A 38 -1.65 -6.16 -5.19
CA TYR A 38 -2.54 -6.67 -4.15
C TYR A 38 -1.77 -6.87 -2.83
N VAL A 39 -2.21 -6.18 -1.78
CA VAL A 39 -1.69 -6.27 -0.41
C VAL A 39 -2.79 -6.84 0.48
N GLN A 40 -2.49 -7.87 1.26
CA GLN A 40 -3.35 -8.32 2.35
C GLN A 40 -2.56 -8.30 3.63
N ALA A 41 -3.11 -7.67 4.67
CA ALA A 41 -2.41 -7.48 5.92
C ALA A 41 -3.37 -7.43 7.11
N THR A 42 -2.82 -7.61 8.30
CA THR A 42 -3.50 -7.41 9.58
C THR A 42 -2.73 -6.37 10.34
N LEU A 43 -3.42 -5.36 10.85
CA LEU A 43 -2.77 -4.33 11.65
C LEU A 43 -2.70 -4.81 13.11
N PRO A 44 -1.55 -4.66 13.79
CA PRO A 44 -1.45 -4.93 15.22
C PRO A 44 -2.53 -4.17 16.00
N LYS A 45 -2.76 -4.50 17.28
CA LYS A 45 -3.53 -3.58 18.13
C LYS A 45 -2.66 -2.35 18.45
N ASN A 46 -3.27 -1.18 18.61
CA ASN A 46 -2.62 0.07 19.08
C ASN A 46 -1.53 0.67 18.17
N TYR A 47 -1.63 0.54 16.85
CA TYR A 47 -0.78 1.27 15.90
C TYR A 47 -1.43 2.63 15.56
N ASN A 48 -0.60 3.64 15.35
CA ASN A 48 -1.08 4.99 15.02
C ASN A 48 -1.15 5.24 13.52
N ARG A 49 -0.39 4.48 12.72
CA ARG A 49 -0.29 4.65 11.26
C ARG A 49 0.36 3.45 10.59
N PHE A 50 0.08 3.26 9.31
CA PHE A 50 0.88 2.42 8.41
C PHE A 50 0.95 3.06 7.02
N ALA A 51 1.96 2.69 6.23
CA ALA A 51 2.11 3.19 4.87
C ALA A 51 2.45 2.08 3.89
N ILE A 52 1.97 2.24 2.65
CA ILE A 52 2.37 1.45 1.48
C ILE A 52 2.94 2.43 0.46
N ASN A 53 4.18 2.20 0.05
CA ASN A 53 4.89 3.03 -0.91
C ASN A 53 5.13 2.26 -2.20
N LEU A 54 4.78 2.87 -3.34
CA LEU A 54 5.28 2.50 -4.65
C LEU A 54 6.43 3.44 -5.00
N ALA A 55 7.66 2.98 -4.74
CA ALA A 55 8.88 3.76 -4.92
C ALA A 55 9.60 3.44 -6.24
N ALA A 56 10.28 4.43 -6.80
CA ALA A 56 11.12 4.34 -7.99
C ALA A 56 12.59 3.96 -7.66
N GLY A 57 12.79 3.16 -6.62
CA GLY A 57 14.11 2.75 -6.15
C GLY A 57 14.02 1.97 -4.84
N GLN A 58 15.16 1.47 -4.36
CA GLN A 58 15.29 0.79 -3.06
C GLN A 58 15.87 1.69 -1.96
N GLU A 59 16.58 2.74 -2.35
CA GLU A 59 17.16 3.73 -1.46
C GLU A 59 16.07 4.47 -0.68
N ASP A 60 16.36 4.89 0.54
CA ASP A 60 15.41 5.66 1.37
C ASP A 60 15.06 7.03 0.78
N SER A 61 15.94 7.57 -0.09
CA SER A 61 15.74 8.81 -0.84
C SER A 61 15.01 8.61 -2.17
N ALA A 62 14.64 7.38 -2.53
CA ALA A 62 13.95 7.13 -3.79
C ALA A 62 12.61 7.88 -3.84
N ASP A 63 12.30 8.40 -5.03
CA ASP A 63 11.00 9.02 -5.31
C ASP A 63 9.87 8.02 -5.03
N ILE A 64 8.79 8.53 -4.45
CA ILE A 64 7.59 7.76 -4.15
C ILE A 64 6.50 8.22 -5.09
N ALA A 65 6.15 7.38 -6.07
CA ALA A 65 5.08 7.66 -7.02
C ALA A 65 3.70 7.61 -6.36
N LEU A 66 3.53 6.74 -5.35
CA LEU A 66 2.32 6.65 -4.55
C LEU A 66 2.66 6.30 -3.10
N HIS A 67 2.23 7.15 -2.19
CA HIS A 67 2.23 6.94 -0.75
C HIS A 67 0.79 6.79 -0.28
N VAL A 68 0.40 5.58 0.16
CA VAL A 68 -0.89 5.35 0.81
C VAL A 68 -0.63 5.29 2.31
N ASN A 69 -1.21 6.19 3.09
CA ASN A 69 -0.95 6.29 4.52
C ASN A 69 -2.24 6.39 5.33
N ALA A 70 -2.59 5.28 5.99
CA ALA A 70 -3.67 5.29 6.96
C ALA A 70 -3.17 5.87 8.28
N ARG A 71 -3.89 6.86 8.80
CA ARG A 71 -3.59 7.57 10.04
C ARG A 71 -4.75 7.42 11.02
N TYR A 72 -4.44 7.08 12.27
CA TYR A 72 -5.38 6.88 13.40
C TYR A 72 -5.10 7.89 14.52
N ASP A 73 -4.22 8.86 14.28
CA ASP A 73 -3.94 9.96 15.19
C ASP A 73 -5.07 10.99 15.10
N GLY A 74 -6.01 10.92 16.05
CA GLY A 74 -7.16 11.80 16.12
C GLY A 74 -8.34 11.27 15.31
N ARG A 75 -8.69 11.94 14.21
CA ARG A 75 -9.75 11.47 13.31
C ARG A 75 -9.14 10.60 12.22
N ASP A 76 -9.58 9.35 12.19
CA ASP A 76 -9.19 8.35 11.19
C ASP A 76 -9.30 8.91 9.77
N ARG A 77 -8.22 8.77 9.00
CA ARG A 77 -8.13 9.21 7.61
C ARG A 77 -7.08 8.43 6.83
N CYS A 78 -7.32 8.27 5.53
CA CYS A 78 -6.31 7.83 4.58
C CYS A 78 -5.77 9.04 3.83
N VAL A 79 -4.44 9.19 3.85
CA VAL A 79 -3.73 10.22 3.11
C VAL A 79 -3.00 9.58 1.93
N PHE A 80 -3.05 10.25 0.79
CA PHE A 80 -2.39 9.89 -0.44
C PHE A 80 -1.47 11.03 -0.84
N ASN A 81 -0.24 10.72 -1.27
CA ASN A 81 0.71 11.72 -1.72
C ASN A 81 1.75 11.08 -2.64
N SER A 82 2.62 11.90 -3.23
CA SER A 82 3.86 11.53 -3.90
C SER A 82 5.04 12.31 -3.31
N ARG A 83 6.24 11.74 -3.40
CA ARG A 83 7.48 12.43 -3.01
C ARG A 83 8.45 12.42 -4.20
N GLN A 84 8.90 13.59 -4.62
CA GLN A 84 9.85 13.74 -5.72
C GLN A 84 11.02 14.62 -5.27
N GLY A 85 12.26 14.15 -5.44
CA GLY A 85 13.46 14.86 -5.01
C GLY A 85 13.43 15.18 -3.52
N ASP A 86 12.98 14.23 -2.69
CA ASP A 86 12.76 14.37 -1.24
C ASP A 86 11.74 15.43 -0.80
N VAL A 87 10.94 15.97 -1.73
CA VAL A 87 9.86 16.92 -1.42
C VAL A 87 8.49 16.24 -1.57
N TRP A 88 7.67 16.32 -0.54
CA TRP A 88 6.27 15.86 -0.58
C TRP A 88 5.40 16.83 -1.37
N GLY A 89 4.50 16.29 -2.18
CA GLY A 89 3.47 17.07 -2.87
C GLY A 89 2.29 17.43 -1.98
N ASP A 90 1.21 17.87 -2.61
CA ASP A 90 -0.06 18.15 -1.93
C ASP A 90 -0.74 16.85 -1.47
N GLU A 91 -1.23 16.83 -0.22
CA GLU A 91 -1.93 15.68 0.32
C GLU A 91 -3.36 15.57 -0.26
N GLU A 92 -3.70 14.41 -0.81
CA GLU A 92 -5.09 14.00 -1.02
C GLU A 92 -5.57 13.21 0.22
N MET A 93 -6.77 13.49 0.72
CA MET A 93 -7.28 12.87 1.95
C MET A 93 -8.68 12.29 1.77
N LYS A 94 -8.87 11.04 2.19
CA LYS A 94 -10.19 10.42 2.38
C LYS A 94 -10.46 10.17 3.86
N ARG A 95 -11.65 10.56 4.33
CA ARG A 95 -12.11 10.27 5.71
C ARG A 95 -12.65 8.86 5.86
N GLU A 96 -12.96 8.20 4.76
CA GLU A 96 -13.32 6.79 4.75
C GLU A 96 -12.10 5.96 5.16
N MET A 97 -12.25 5.22 6.25
CA MET A 97 -11.21 4.35 6.80
C MET A 97 -11.64 2.89 6.60
N PRO A 98 -11.20 2.22 5.51
CA PRO A 98 -11.50 0.81 5.29
C PRO A 98 -10.65 -0.12 6.18
N PHE A 99 -9.63 0.42 6.84
CA PHE A 99 -8.66 -0.34 7.63
C PHE A 99 -9.03 -0.32 9.11
N LYS A 100 -9.44 -1.47 9.64
CA LYS A 100 -9.83 -1.59 11.06
C LYS A 100 -8.71 -2.25 11.85
N SER A 101 -8.40 -1.67 13.01
CA SER A 101 -7.40 -2.21 13.93
C SER A 101 -7.74 -3.65 14.35
N GLY A 102 -6.74 -4.54 14.30
CA GLY A 102 -6.90 -5.96 14.62
C GLY A 102 -7.75 -6.76 13.63
N LYS A 103 -8.09 -6.20 12.46
CA LYS A 103 -8.82 -6.91 11.39
C LYS A 103 -7.91 -7.09 10.17
N VAL A 104 -8.14 -8.20 9.47
CA VAL A 104 -7.56 -8.42 8.14
C VAL A 104 -8.17 -7.42 7.19
N PHE A 105 -7.35 -6.81 6.35
CA PHE A 105 -7.78 -5.98 5.24
C PHE A 105 -7.00 -6.35 3.98
N ALA A 106 -7.56 -5.98 2.83
CA ALA A 106 -6.89 -6.08 1.55
C ALA A 106 -6.97 -4.74 0.80
N ILE A 107 -5.92 -4.42 0.06
CA ILE A 107 -5.85 -3.27 -0.85
C ILE A 107 -5.42 -3.80 -2.20
N MET A 108 -6.10 -3.34 -3.24
CA MET A 108 -5.67 -3.51 -4.61
C MET A 108 -5.38 -2.11 -5.15
N ILE A 109 -4.18 -1.90 -5.67
CA ILE A 109 -3.77 -0.64 -6.31
C ILE A 109 -3.65 -0.94 -7.80
N GLU A 110 -4.59 -0.44 -8.60
CA GLU A 110 -4.57 -0.60 -10.05
C GLU A 110 -3.79 0.53 -10.71
N VAL A 111 -2.91 0.19 -11.65
CA VAL A 111 -2.16 1.17 -12.43
C VAL A 111 -2.93 1.46 -13.71
N THR A 112 -3.51 2.65 -13.79
CA THR A 112 -4.14 3.12 -15.03
C THR A 112 -3.16 3.94 -15.85
N ARG A 113 -3.59 4.43 -17.02
CA ARG A 113 -2.76 5.32 -17.83
C ARG A 113 -2.47 6.66 -17.13
N ASN A 114 -3.39 7.12 -16.27
CA ASN A 114 -3.37 8.48 -15.75
C ASN A 114 -3.22 8.56 -14.23
N ASN A 115 -3.52 7.47 -13.50
CA ASN A 115 -3.56 7.48 -12.03
C ASN A 115 -3.43 6.07 -11.44
N PHE A 116 -3.49 6.01 -10.11
CA PHE A 116 -3.72 4.80 -9.34
C PHE A 116 -5.17 4.77 -8.83
N GLN A 117 -5.81 3.60 -8.88
CA GLN A 117 -7.17 3.37 -8.38
C GLN A 117 -7.20 2.33 -7.26
#